data_AF-A0A352FGM4-F1
#
_entry.id   AF-A0A352FGM4-F1
#
_cell.length_a   1.000
_cell.length_b   1.000
_cell.length_c   1.000
_cell.angle_alpha   90.00
_cell.angle_beta   90.00
_cell.angle_gamma   90.00
#
_symmetry.space_group_name_H-M   'P 1'
#
loop_
_entity.id
_entity.type
_entity.pdbx_description
1 polymer ?
#
loop_
_entity_poly.entity_id
_entity_poly.type
_entity_poly.pdbx_seq_one_letter_code
_entity_poly.pdbx_strand_id
1 'polypeptide(L)'
;MAFQGEYFVDRYGRQQAERTPPIRRMLDLGMPVGAGTDATRVSSYNPFVALYWLITGNTVGGLNLYPEKNRLDRQEALRLYTVGSSWFSTEEGKKGAIAPGQLADLAVLSADYFSIPEEEIKGLESVLTMVGGKVVYASGEFSKHAPPPLPVSPDWSPINHYGGYQQGQESSVGASTRAARSSIEAASDSGAPHKHRWVLGEAGMWSLGCDCFAF
;
A
#
# COMPACT_ATOMS: atom_id res chain seq x y z
N MET A 1 -2.98 5.88 -6.89
CA MET A 1 -3.12 7.35 -6.84
C MET A 1 -2.38 7.99 -5.66
N ALA A 2 -2.28 7.35 -4.48
CA ALA A 2 -1.55 7.91 -3.34
C ALA A 2 -0.09 8.34 -3.63
N PHE A 3 0.64 7.62 -4.48
CA PHE A 3 2.07 7.87 -4.78
C PHE A 3 2.35 8.63 -6.08
N GLN A 4 1.37 8.68 -7.00
CA GLN A 4 1.56 9.18 -8.38
C GLN A 4 0.52 10.24 -8.76
N GLY A 5 -0.16 10.82 -7.77
CA GLY A 5 -1.27 11.74 -8.00
C GLY A 5 -0.85 13.00 -8.72
N GLU A 6 0.31 13.54 -8.37
CA GLU A 6 0.94 14.72 -8.96
C GLU A 6 1.16 14.49 -10.47
N TYR A 7 1.85 13.40 -10.82
CA TYR A 7 2.09 13.03 -12.21
C TYR A 7 0.78 12.83 -13.00
N PHE A 8 -0.23 12.23 -12.38
CA PHE A 8 -1.53 12.04 -13.01
C PHE A 8 -2.23 13.38 -13.29
N VAL A 9 -2.20 14.31 -12.33
CA VAL A 9 -2.74 15.67 -12.50
C VAL A 9 -2.01 16.42 -13.60
N ASP A 10 -0.68 16.34 -13.66
CA ASP A 10 0.10 17.00 -14.70
C ASP A 10 -0.25 16.47 -16.10
N ARG A 11 -0.46 15.16 -16.21
CA ARG A 11 -0.73 14.49 -17.49
C ARG A 11 -2.17 14.64 -17.98
N TYR A 12 -3.15 14.53 -17.08
CA TYR A 12 -4.58 14.42 -17.43
C TYR A 12 -5.43 15.57 -16.92
N GLY A 13 -4.87 16.46 -16.10
CA GLY A 13 -5.55 17.57 -15.49
C GLY A 13 -6.30 17.21 -14.21
N ARG A 14 -6.48 18.22 -13.35
CA ARG A 14 -7.09 18.08 -12.02
C ARG A 14 -8.51 17.52 -12.07
N GLN A 15 -9.33 17.96 -13.04
CA GLN A 15 -10.72 17.51 -13.16
C GLN A 15 -10.84 16.00 -13.42
N GLN A 16 -9.88 15.41 -14.15
CA GLN A 16 -9.86 13.96 -14.37
C GLN A 16 -9.38 13.23 -13.11
N ALA A 17 -8.34 13.76 -12.45
CA ALA A 17 -7.81 13.18 -11.22
C ALA A 17 -8.85 13.09 -10.10
N GLU A 18 -9.71 14.10 -9.95
CA GLU A 18 -10.79 14.12 -8.95
C GLU A 18 -11.83 12.99 -9.15
N ARG A 19 -11.88 12.39 -10.35
CA ARG A 19 -12.85 11.36 -10.73
C ARG A 19 -12.24 9.95 -10.76
N THR A 20 -10.96 9.79 -10.41
CA THR A 20 -10.23 8.54 -10.65
C THR A 20 -9.34 8.11 -9.47
N PRO A 21 -9.49 6.87 -8.96
CA PRO A 21 -10.61 5.94 -9.19
C PRO A 21 -11.95 6.36 -8.50
N PRO A 22 -13.12 6.09 -9.11
CA PRO A 22 -14.42 6.55 -8.63
C PRO A 22 -15.01 5.70 -7.49
N ILE A 23 -14.25 5.47 -6.40
CA ILE A 23 -14.59 4.52 -5.32
C ILE A 23 -15.96 4.83 -4.67
N ARG A 24 -16.18 6.07 -4.22
CA ARG A 24 -17.48 6.49 -3.63
C ARG A 24 -18.66 6.17 -4.55
N ARG A 25 -18.53 6.50 -5.84
CA ARG A 25 -19.58 6.25 -6.83
C ARG A 25 -19.85 4.75 -7.02
N MET A 26 -18.82 3.91 -6.99
CA MET A 26 -19.01 2.46 -7.06
C MET A 26 -19.81 1.95 -5.85
N LEU A 27 -19.51 2.45 -4.65
CA LEU A 27 -20.25 2.13 -3.44
C LEU A 27 -21.70 2.62 -3.50
N ASP A 28 -21.94 3.83 -3.98
CA ASP A 28 -23.30 4.39 -4.15
C ASP A 28 -24.16 3.57 -5.12
N LEU A 29 -23.52 2.92 -6.10
CA LEU A 29 -24.18 2.04 -7.06
C LEU A 29 -24.40 0.61 -6.51
N GLY A 30 -24.00 0.33 -5.27
CA GLY A 30 -24.10 -0.99 -4.66
C GLY A 30 -23.14 -2.02 -5.25
N MET A 31 -22.07 -1.58 -5.91
CA MET A 31 -21.07 -2.50 -6.46
C MET A 31 -20.22 -3.09 -5.33
N PRO A 32 -19.86 -4.39 -5.40
CA PRO A 32 -18.82 -4.95 -4.53
C PRO A 32 -17.49 -4.24 -4.76
N VAL A 33 -16.87 -3.75 -3.68
CA VAL A 33 -15.57 -3.06 -3.74
C VAL A 33 -14.65 -3.65 -2.67
N GLY A 34 -13.46 -4.03 -3.10
CA GLY A 34 -12.33 -4.41 -2.28
C GLY A 34 -11.20 -3.42 -2.51
N ALA A 35 -10.28 -3.33 -1.55
CA ALA A 35 -9.11 -2.48 -1.65
C ALA A 35 -7.84 -3.29 -1.39
N GLY A 36 -6.74 -2.86 -2.00
CA GLY A 36 -5.45 -3.51 -1.89
C GLY A 36 -4.32 -2.53 -2.17
N THR A 37 -3.11 -2.90 -1.76
CA THR A 37 -1.95 -2.01 -1.85
C THR A 37 -1.33 -2.01 -3.24
N ASP A 38 -1.28 -3.16 -3.92
CA ASP A 38 -0.42 -3.39 -5.09
C ASP A 38 1.08 -3.19 -4.77
N ALA A 39 1.48 -3.64 -3.57
CA ALA A 39 2.78 -3.37 -2.97
C ALA A 39 3.99 -3.96 -3.71
N THR A 40 3.79 -5.01 -4.51
CA THR A 40 4.89 -5.65 -5.23
C THR A 40 5.40 -4.80 -6.40
N ARG A 41 4.66 -3.75 -6.81
CA ARG A 41 4.99 -2.94 -7.99
C ARG A 41 4.84 -1.44 -7.81
N VAL A 42 3.75 -0.99 -7.18
CA VAL A 42 3.29 0.41 -7.30
C VAL A 42 3.25 1.15 -5.96
N SER A 43 3.23 0.43 -4.83
CA SER A 43 2.87 1.00 -3.54
C SER A 43 3.66 0.40 -2.37
N SER A 44 3.42 0.90 -1.16
CA SER A 44 3.94 0.31 0.08
C SER A 44 3.19 -0.96 0.46
N TYR A 45 3.87 -1.89 1.15
CA TYR A 45 3.24 -3.02 1.83
C TYR A 45 2.35 -2.60 3.00
N ASN A 46 2.53 -1.40 3.53
CA ASN A 46 1.71 -0.89 4.63
C ASN A 46 0.31 -0.48 4.11
N PRO A 47 -0.78 -1.20 4.48
CA PRO A 47 -2.13 -0.90 4.01
C PRO A 47 -2.67 0.43 4.55
N PHE A 48 -2.14 0.93 5.67
CA PHE A 48 -2.63 2.17 6.28
C PHE A 48 -2.30 3.41 5.45
N VAL A 49 -1.28 3.35 4.58
CA VAL A 49 -1.03 4.41 3.59
C VAL A 49 -2.19 4.52 2.59
N ALA A 50 -2.75 3.37 2.17
CA ALA A 50 -3.90 3.36 1.26
C ALA A 50 -5.19 3.78 1.98
N LEU A 51 -5.39 3.36 3.24
CA LEU A 51 -6.51 3.81 4.07
C LEU A 51 -6.46 5.33 4.28
N TYR A 52 -5.29 5.89 4.61
CA TYR A 52 -5.07 7.33 4.67
C TYR A 52 -5.52 8.02 3.37
N TRP A 53 -5.09 7.51 2.22
CA TRP A 53 -5.48 8.10 0.93
C TRP A 53 -7.00 8.00 0.67
N LEU A 54 -7.65 6.89 1.04
CA LEU A 54 -9.10 6.72 0.88
C LEU A 54 -9.91 7.71 1.72
N ILE A 55 -9.45 8.04 2.93
CA ILE A 55 -10.17 8.94 3.85
C ILE A 55 -9.84 10.41 3.62
N THR A 56 -8.60 10.74 3.24
CA THR A 56 -8.15 12.14 3.11
C THR A 56 -8.21 12.63 1.67
N GLY A 57 -8.09 11.72 0.70
CA GLY A 57 -7.85 12.07 -0.69
C GLY A 57 -6.47 12.67 -0.97
N ASN A 58 -5.55 12.64 0.00
CA ASN A 58 -4.23 13.23 -0.13
C ASN A 58 -3.20 12.22 -0.66
N THR A 59 -2.36 12.65 -1.58
CA THR A 59 -1.15 11.91 -1.94
C THR A 59 -0.16 11.92 -0.78
N VAL A 60 0.83 11.01 -0.85
CA VAL A 60 1.99 11.03 0.06
C VAL A 60 2.80 12.32 -0.09
N GLY A 61 2.78 12.94 -1.28
CA GLY A 61 3.40 14.24 -1.56
C GLY A 61 2.61 15.45 -1.06
N GLY A 62 1.43 15.26 -0.47
CA GLY A 62 0.59 16.33 0.10
C GLY A 62 -0.38 16.99 -0.87
N LEU A 63 -0.50 16.50 -2.10
CA LEU A 63 -1.50 16.96 -3.05
C LEU A 63 -2.89 16.42 -2.66
N ASN A 64 -3.83 17.33 -2.42
CA ASN A 64 -5.23 16.95 -2.27
C ASN A 64 -5.85 16.63 -3.65
N LEU A 65 -6.03 15.34 -3.92
CA LEU A 65 -6.61 14.82 -5.16
C LEU A 65 -8.14 14.81 -5.13
N TYR A 66 -8.75 14.43 -4.01
CA TYR A 66 -10.20 14.20 -3.95
C TYR A 66 -10.96 15.30 -3.23
N PRO A 67 -12.09 15.75 -3.82
CA PRO A 67 -13.07 16.52 -3.08
C PRO A 67 -13.65 15.68 -1.95
N GLU A 68 -14.09 16.32 -0.87
CA GLU A 68 -14.62 15.68 0.33
C GLU A 68 -15.70 14.63 0.02
N LYS A 69 -16.61 14.94 -0.92
CA LYS A 69 -17.67 14.02 -1.35
C LYS A 69 -17.19 12.66 -1.89
N ASN A 70 -15.94 12.56 -2.34
CA ASN A 70 -15.38 11.31 -2.89
C ASN A 70 -14.53 10.54 -1.87
N ARG A 71 -14.35 11.10 -0.67
CA ARG A 71 -13.64 10.46 0.44
C ARG A 71 -14.55 9.48 1.16
N LEU A 72 -13.95 8.51 1.82
CA LEU A 72 -14.64 7.55 2.67
C LEU A 72 -14.45 7.92 4.13
N ASP A 73 -15.38 7.53 4.99
CA ASP A 73 -15.08 7.52 6.42
C ASP A 73 -14.11 6.38 6.77
N ARG A 74 -13.57 6.40 8.00
CA ARG A 74 -12.59 5.40 8.45
C ARG A 74 -13.15 3.98 8.43
N GLN A 75 -14.42 3.81 8.79
CA GLN A 75 -15.07 2.51 8.86
C GLN A 75 -15.35 1.96 7.47
N GLU A 76 -15.85 2.79 6.55
CA GLU A 76 -16.02 2.46 5.13
C GLU A 76 -14.70 2.02 4.52
N ALA A 77 -13.64 2.81 4.67
CA ALA A 77 -12.32 2.48 4.14
C ALA A 77 -11.78 1.16 4.70
N LEU A 78 -11.89 0.94 6.02
CA LEU A 78 -11.46 -0.30 6.66
C LEU A 78 -12.26 -1.50 6.14
N ARG A 79 -13.58 -1.35 5.94
CA ARG A 79 -14.42 -2.42 5.40
C ARG A 79 -13.98 -2.86 4.01
N LEU A 80 -13.48 -1.95 3.16
CA LEU A 80 -12.96 -2.34 1.83
C LEU A 80 -11.77 -3.29 1.93
N TYR A 81 -10.89 -3.07 2.91
CA TYR A 81 -9.72 -3.92 3.16
C TYR A 81 -10.04 -5.23 3.90
N THR A 82 -11.22 -5.32 4.51
CA THR A 82 -11.62 -6.49 5.29
C THR A 82 -12.77 -7.24 4.61
N VAL A 83 -14.01 -7.03 5.02
CA VAL A 83 -15.20 -7.71 4.50
C VAL A 83 -15.46 -7.46 3.01
N GLY A 84 -15.08 -6.29 2.48
CA GLY A 84 -15.22 -5.97 1.07
C GLY A 84 -14.29 -6.82 0.20
N SER A 85 -13.08 -7.10 0.68
CA SER A 85 -12.11 -7.92 -0.04
C SER A 85 -12.43 -9.41 0.02
N SER A 86 -13.13 -9.91 1.06
CA SER A 86 -13.53 -11.33 1.12
C SER A 86 -14.51 -11.74 0.01
N TRP A 87 -15.23 -10.78 -0.58
CA TRP A 87 -16.10 -11.04 -1.72
C TRP A 87 -15.34 -11.57 -2.94
N PHE A 88 -14.16 -11.01 -3.21
CA PHE A 88 -13.34 -11.40 -4.36
C PHE A 88 -12.67 -12.77 -4.20
N SER A 89 -12.61 -13.29 -2.97
CA SER A 89 -12.08 -14.62 -2.68
C SER A 89 -13.16 -15.66 -2.37
N THR A 90 -14.45 -15.31 -2.51
CA THR A 90 -15.60 -16.19 -2.19
C THR A 90 -15.59 -16.67 -0.72
N GLU A 91 -15.13 -15.82 0.18
CA GLU A 91 -14.94 -16.12 1.60
C GLU A 91 -15.77 -15.20 2.50
N GLU A 92 -16.84 -14.63 1.95
CA GLU A 92 -17.80 -13.84 2.71
C GLU A 92 -18.35 -14.67 3.88
N GLY A 93 -18.41 -14.07 5.05
CA GLY A 93 -18.84 -14.74 6.27
C GLY A 93 -17.81 -15.73 6.85
N LYS A 94 -16.67 -15.97 6.20
CA LYS A 94 -15.56 -16.78 6.75
C LYS A 94 -14.46 -15.92 7.35
N LYS A 95 -14.20 -14.72 6.81
CA LYS A 95 -13.16 -13.80 7.28
C LYS A 95 -13.53 -12.34 7.02
N GLY A 96 -12.73 -11.43 7.57
CA GLY A 96 -12.87 -9.99 7.40
C GLY A 96 -13.64 -9.28 8.52
N ALA A 97 -14.24 -10.00 9.45
CA ALA A 97 -14.85 -9.40 10.64
C ALA A 97 -14.45 -10.17 11.91
N ILE A 98 -14.31 -9.43 13.01
CA ILE A 98 -14.21 -10.02 14.35
C ILE A 98 -15.62 -10.42 14.77
N ALA A 99 -16.01 -11.65 14.45
CA ALA A 99 -17.34 -12.19 14.72
C ALA A 99 -17.29 -13.70 14.97
N PRO A 100 -18.19 -14.25 15.80
CA PRO A 100 -18.30 -15.70 15.99
C PRO A 100 -18.49 -16.43 14.66
N GLY A 101 -17.79 -17.56 14.48
CA GLY A 101 -17.85 -18.38 13.28
C GLY A 101 -16.89 -17.98 12.15
N GLN A 102 -16.20 -16.84 12.26
CA GLN A 102 -15.13 -16.45 11.34
C GLN A 102 -13.76 -16.93 11.81
N LEU A 103 -12.78 -16.93 10.89
CA LEU A 103 -11.38 -17.21 11.20
C LEU A 103 -10.87 -16.25 12.27
N ALA A 104 -10.06 -16.78 13.19
CA ALA A 104 -9.36 -16.00 14.20
C ALA A 104 -8.12 -15.31 13.58
N ASP A 105 -8.38 -14.46 12.58
CA ASP A 105 -7.41 -13.61 11.91
C ASP A 105 -7.57 -12.20 12.44
N LEU A 106 -6.56 -11.68 13.15
CA LEU A 106 -6.60 -10.32 13.69
C LEU A 106 -5.22 -9.67 13.71
N ALA A 107 -5.24 -8.34 13.71
CA ALA A 107 -4.07 -7.51 13.93
C ALA A 107 -4.34 -6.57 15.11
N VAL A 108 -3.40 -6.49 16.04
CA VAL A 108 -3.34 -5.41 17.03
C VAL A 108 -2.44 -4.33 16.46
N LEU A 109 -2.87 -3.07 16.55
CA LEU A 109 -2.19 -1.93 15.93
C LEU A 109 -1.41 -1.12 16.95
N SER A 110 -0.38 -0.42 16.49
CA SER A 110 0.47 0.45 17.33
C SER A 110 -0.28 1.64 17.93
N ALA A 111 -1.41 2.05 17.33
CA ALA A 111 -2.33 3.04 17.87
C ALA A 111 -3.77 2.80 17.38
N ASP A 112 -4.75 3.50 17.98
CA ASP A 112 -6.15 3.36 17.61
C ASP A 112 -6.47 4.09 16.30
N TYR A 113 -6.66 3.29 15.23
CA TYR A 113 -7.02 3.75 13.90
C TYR A 113 -8.27 4.63 13.86
N PHE A 114 -9.19 4.60 14.83
CA PHE A 114 -10.39 5.44 14.79
C PHE A 114 -10.22 6.82 15.42
N SER A 115 -9.20 7.01 16.27
CA SER A 115 -9.05 8.24 17.06
C SER A 115 -7.78 9.03 16.77
N ILE A 116 -6.71 8.40 16.25
CA ILE A 116 -5.48 9.13 15.93
C ILE A 116 -5.69 10.20 14.84
N PRO A 117 -4.89 11.28 14.79
CA PRO A 117 -4.90 12.23 13.68
C PRO A 117 -4.71 11.55 12.32
N GLU A 118 -5.36 12.07 11.26
CA GLU A 118 -5.34 11.43 9.94
C GLU A 118 -3.93 11.25 9.38
N GLU A 119 -3.06 12.24 9.56
CA GLU A 119 -1.67 12.18 9.09
C GLU A 119 -0.86 11.05 9.74
N GLU A 120 -1.17 10.69 10.99
CA GLU A 120 -0.48 9.64 11.74
C GLU A 120 -0.87 8.23 11.27
N ILE A 121 -1.99 8.07 10.58
CA ILE A 121 -2.46 6.77 10.08
C ILE A 121 -1.41 6.09 9.18
N LYS A 122 -0.69 6.86 8.36
CA LYS A 122 0.35 6.31 7.45
C LYS A 122 1.47 5.57 8.20
N GLY A 123 1.68 5.90 9.47
CA GLY A 123 2.69 5.29 10.34
C GLY A 123 2.14 4.15 11.22
N LEU A 124 0.87 3.77 11.08
CA LEU A 124 0.34 2.62 11.80
C LEU A 124 1.02 1.34 11.36
N GLU A 125 1.29 0.48 12.34
CA GLU A 125 1.89 -0.83 12.17
C GLU A 125 1.11 -1.86 12.97
N SER A 126 1.22 -3.13 12.58
CA SER A 126 0.74 -4.24 13.40
C SER A 126 1.79 -4.57 14.45
N VAL A 127 1.41 -4.58 15.74
CA VAL A 127 2.28 -5.00 16.85
C VAL A 127 2.06 -6.48 17.23
N LEU A 128 0.95 -7.06 16.79
CA LEU A 128 0.63 -8.48 16.89
C LEU A 128 -0.19 -8.87 15.66
N THR A 129 0.20 -9.94 14.96
CA THR A 129 -0.60 -10.55 13.89
C THR A 129 -0.91 -12.00 14.24
N MET A 130 -2.19 -12.34 14.18
CA MET A 130 -2.70 -13.69 14.38
C MET A 130 -3.38 -14.17 13.11
N VAL A 131 -3.10 -15.42 12.72
CA VAL A 131 -3.73 -16.09 11.57
C VAL A 131 -4.22 -17.47 12.04
N GLY A 132 -5.51 -17.75 11.86
CA GLY A 132 -6.15 -18.99 12.25
C GLY A 132 -5.97 -19.31 13.74
N GLY A 133 -5.93 -18.29 14.61
CA GLY A 133 -5.71 -18.45 16.05
C GLY A 133 -4.25 -18.62 16.47
N LYS A 134 -3.29 -18.55 15.53
CA LYS A 134 -1.85 -18.66 15.83
C LYS A 134 -1.18 -17.32 15.65
N VAL A 135 -0.37 -16.90 16.62
CA VAL A 135 0.47 -15.71 16.49
C VAL A 135 1.57 -15.99 15.48
N VAL A 136 1.61 -15.22 14.40
CA VAL A 136 2.60 -15.33 13.32
C VAL A 136 3.58 -14.16 13.27
N TYR A 137 3.26 -13.08 13.98
CA TYR A 137 4.13 -11.93 14.15
C TYR A 137 3.80 -11.24 15.48
N ALA A 138 4.82 -10.78 16.18
CA ALA A 138 4.66 -9.94 17.36
C ALA A 138 5.88 -9.04 17.55
N SER A 139 5.66 -7.84 18.08
CA SER A 139 6.69 -6.86 18.39
C SER A 139 6.30 -6.03 19.62
N GLY A 140 7.17 -5.14 20.07
CA GLY A 140 6.91 -4.26 21.23
C GLY A 140 6.49 -5.05 22.48
N GLU A 141 5.35 -4.66 23.07
CA GLU A 141 4.80 -5.30 24.27
C GLU A 141 4.40 -6.78 24.08
N PHE A 142 4.16 -7.20 22.84
CA PHE A 142 3.80 -8.58 22.49
C PHE A 142 4.99 -9.45 22.10
N SER A 143 6.22 -8.92 22.13
CA SER A 143 7.46 -9.61 21.70
C SER A 143 7.64 -11.02 22.29
N LYS A 144 7.18 -11.27 23.52
CA LYS A 144 7.17 -12.61 24.16
C LYS A 144 6.36 -13.68 23.41
N HIS A 145 5.46 -13.27 22.52
CA HIS A 145 4.63 -14.15 21.70
C HIS A 145 5.15 -14.29 20.27
N ALA A 146 6.25 -13.62 19.92
CA ALA A 146 6.80 -13.69 18.57
C ALA A 146 7.25 -15.12 18.24
N PRO A 147 6.92 -15.65 17.05
CA PRO A 147 7.53 -16.89 16.60
C PRO A 147 9.04 -16.72 16.40
N PRO A 148 9.80 -17.83 16.34
CA PRO A 148 11.22 -17.77 16.00
C PRO A 148 11.45 -16.99 14.70
N PRO A 149 12.52 -16.19 14.60
CA PRO A 149 12.82 -15.44 13.38
C PRO A 149 13.02 -16.40 12.21
N LEU A 150 12.52 -16.01 11.04
CA LEU A 150 12.75 -16.78 9.82
C LEU A 150 14.24 -16.68 9.44
N PRO A 151 14.84 -17.78 8.96
CA PRO A 151 16.19 -17.72 8.42
C PRO A 151 16.20 -16.80 7.20
N VAL A 152 17.20 -15.92 7.13
CA VAL A 152 17.41 -15.07 5.97
C VAL A 152 17.81 -15.96 4.80
N SER A 153 17.11 -15.82 3.68
CA SER A 153 17.40 -16.54 2.44
C SER A 153 17.55 -15.53 1.28
N PRO A 154 18.55 -15.71 0.39
CA PRO A 154 19.60 -16.74 0.44
C PRO A 154 20.66 -16.46 1.51
N ASP A 155 21.45 -17.49 1.89
CA ASP A 155 22.45 -17.40 2.96
C ASP A 155 23.49 -16.29 2.76
N TRP A 156 23.83 -15.98 1.50
CA TRP A 156 24.76 -14.90 1.13
C TRP A 156 24.16 -13.50 1.25
N SER A 157 22.88 -13.37 1.59
CA SER A 157 22.20 -12.07 1.66
C SER A 157 22.92 -11.11 2.61
N PRO A 158 23.23 -9.87 2.18
CA PRO A 158 23.83 -8.86 3.04
C PRO A 158 23.05 -8.62 4.35
N ILE A 159 21.75 -8.93 4.38
CA ILE A 159 20.92 -8.83 5.59
C ILE A 159 21.45 -9.72 6.72
N ASN A 160 22.10 -10.84 6.41
CA ASN A 160 22.75 -11.70 7.41
C ASN A 160 23.92 -11.04 8.12
N HIS A 161 24.56 -10.06 7.47
CA HIS A 161 25.76 -9.40 8.00
C HIS A 161 25.47 -7.99 8.51
N TYR A 162 24.55 -7.27 7.87
CA TYR A 162 24.30 -5.85 8.12
C TYR A 162 22.89 -5.55 8.66
N GLY A 163 22.00 -6.55 8.73
CA GLY A 163 20.60 -6.36 9.11
C GLY A 163 19.70 -5.84 7.98
N GLY A 164 18.42 -5.65 8.28
CA GLY A 164 17.40 -5.21 7.33
C GLY A 164 17.13 -3.70 7.37
N TYR A 165 16.68 -3.13 6.25
CA TYR A 165 16.32 -1.71 6.11
C TYR A 165 15.20 -1.23 7.07
N GLN A 166 14.39 -2.16 7.58
CA GLN A 166 13.22 -1.87 8.43
C GLN A 166 13.60 -1.49 9.86
N GLN A 167 14.83 -1.81 10.30
CA GLN A 167 15.32 -1.33 11.58
C GLN A 167 15.79 0.12 11.40
N GLY A 168 14.84 1.06 11.39
CA GLY A 168 15.16 2.44 11.71
C GLY A 168 15.86 2.45 13.06
N GLN A 169 17.11 2.93 13.12
CA GLN A 169 17.84 2.94 14.37
C GLN A 169 17.03 3.68 15.43
N GLU A 170 16.76 3.01 16.56
CA GLU A 170 16.37 3.65 17.81
C GLU A 170 17.56 4.47 18.35
N SER A 171 18.03 5.49 17.62
CA SER A 171 18.91 6.50 18.17
C SER A 171 18.98 7.75 17.29
N SER A 172 18.84 8.90 17.97
CA SER A 172 19.03 10.28 17.51
C SER A 172 17.87 10.95 16.74
N VAL A 173 16.92 11.47 17.53
CA VAL A 173 16.39 12.81 17.26
C VAL A 173 17.58 13.79 17.31
N GLY A 174 18.20 14.08 16.16
CA GLY A 174 19.26 15.07 16.08
C GLY A 174 20.22 14.91 14.90
N ALA A 175 20.15 15.85 13.96
CA ALA A 175 21.14 16.17 12.93
C ALA A 175 21.30 15.19 11.73
N SER A 176 20.65 15.52 10.62
CA SER A 176 21.32 16.34 9.58
C SER A 176 20.35 16.72 8.45
N THR A 177 20.13 18.02 8.31
CA THR A 177 19.44 18.65 7.17
C THR A 177 20.32 18.72 5.91
N ARG A 178 21.22 17.76 5.67
CA ARG A 178 22.14 17.78 4.51
C ARG A 178 22.51 16.37 4.02
N ALA A 179 21.57 15.63 3.44
CA ALA A 179 21.88 14.55 2.50
C ALA A 179 20.66 14.14 1.66
N ALA A 180 19.94 15.11 1.08
CA ALA A 180 18.98 14.85 0.00
C ALA A 180 18.77 16.13 -0.82
N ARG A 181 19.85 16.68 -1.35
CA ARG A 181 19.80 17.51 -2.56
C ARG A 181 20.57 16.77 -3.65
N SER A 182 20.06 15.62 -4.08
CA SER A 182 20.26 15.27 -5.49
C SER A 182 19.33 16.21 -6.25
N SER A 183 19.89 17.30 -6.75
CA SER A 183 19.30 18.02 -7.86
C SER A 183 18.96 16.99 -8.92
N ILE A 184 17.67 16.69 -9.06
CA ILE A 184 17.12 16.16 -10.30
C ILE A 184 17.28 17.32 -11.26
N GLU A 185 18.45 17.40 -11.90
CA GLU A 185 18.53 18.08 -13.17
C GLU A 185 17.52 17.38 -14.06
N ALA A 186 16.44 18.10 -14.35
CA ALA A 186 15.47 17.74 -15.35
C ALA A 186 16.23 17.64 -16.68
N ALA A 187 16.65 16.42 -17.02
CA ALA A 187 16.91 16.03 -18.40
C ALA A 187 15.56 16.07 -19.13
N SER A 188 15.19 17.30 -19.49
CA SER A 188 14.24 17.60 -20.53
C SER A 188 14.88 17.17 -21.84
N ASP A 189 14.72 15.89 -22.20
CA ASP A 189 15.00 15.50 -23.58
C ASP A 189 14.03 14.45 -24.12
N SER A 190 13.35 14.88 -25.18
CA SER A 190 12.69 14.11 -26.23
C SER A 190 11.44 13.28 -25.89
N GLY A 191 10.29 13.87 -26.24
CA GLY A 191 9.06 13.14 -26.55
C GLY A 191 9.20 12.22 -27.76
N ALA A 192 9.75 11.03 -27.56
CA ALA A 192 9.72 9.95 -28.54
C ALA A 192 8.69 8.88 -28.10
N PRO A 193 7.79 8.41 -28.98
CA PRO A 193 6.91 7.28 -28.67
C PRO A 193 7.77 6.05 -28.37
N HIS A 194 7.45 5.34 -27.28
CA HIS A 194 8.13 4.10 -26.90
C HIS A 194 8.06 3.10 -28.08
N LYS A 195 9.17 2.92 -28.80
CA LYS A 195 9.29 1.88 -29.83
C LYS A 195 9.55 0.55 -29.14
N HIS A 196 8.54 -0.32 -29.12
CA HIS A 196 8.70 -1.71 -28.73
C HIS A 196 9.64 -2.40 -29.72
N ARG A 197 10.80 -2.85 -29.24
CA ARG A 197 11.76 -3.60 -30.05
C ARG A 197 11.39 -5.08 -29.99
N TRP A 198 10.77 -5.57 -31.06
CA TRP A 198 10.44 -6.98 -31.20
C TRP A 198 11.71 -7.79 -31.46
N VAL A 199 11.88 -8.88 -30.72
CA VAL A 199 12.93 -9.87 -30.96
C VAL A 199 12.24 -11.13 -31.45
N LEU A 200 12.51 -11.49 -32.70
CA LEU A 200 12.03 -12.74 -33.29
C LEU A 200 13.03 -13.85 -32.97
N GLY A 201 12.59 -14.87 -32.24
CA GLY A 201 13.33 -16.11 -32.02
C GLY A 201 12.65 -17.28 -32.73
N GLU A 202 13.36 -18.41 -32.87
CA GLU A 202 12.83 -19.61 -33.53
C GLU A 202 11.56 -20.20 -32.86
N ALA A 203 11.33 -19.87 -31.59
CA ALA A 203 10.14 -20.27 -30.82
C ALA A 203 9.02 -19.22 -30.83
N GLY A 204 9.14 -18.11 -31.57
CA GLY A 204 8.12 -17.07 -31.69
C GLY A 204 8.61 -15.65 -31.39
N MET A 205 7.67 -14.70 -31.40
CA MET A 205 7.92 -13.28 -31.19
C MET A 205 7.91 -12.94 -29.71
N TRP A 206 9.01 -12.35 -29.21
CA TRP A 206 9.15 -11.91 -27.82
C TRP A 206 9.35 -10.39 -27.74
N SER A 207 8.73 -9.78 -26.74
CA SER A 207 8.85 -8.37 -26.36
C SER A 207 9.69 -8.30 -25.07
N LEU A 208 10.65 -7.36 -25.00
CA LEU A 208 11.39 -7.04 -23.76
C LEU A 208 10.71 -5.90 -22.97
N GLY A 209 9.45 -5.60 -23.27
CA GLY A 209 8.64 -4.58 -22.61
C GLY A 209 7.79 -5.15 -21.47
N CYS A 210 7.49 -4.31 -20.47
CA CYS A 210 6.51 -4.63 -19.42
C CYS A 210 5.10 -4.67 -20.02
N ASP A 211 4.66 -5.86 -20.43
CA ASP A 211 3.31 -6.09 -20.92
C ASP A 211 2.36 -6.25 -19.72
N CYS A 212 1.82 -5.15 -19.18
CA CYS A 212 0.84 -5.17 -18.07
C CYS A 212 -0.39 -4.25 -18.30
N PHE A 213 -0.66 -3.84 -19.53
CA PHE A 213 -1.94 -3.23 -19.90
C PHE A 213 -2.59 -4.02 -21.05
N ALA A 214 -3.15 -5.16 -20.70
CA ALA A 214 -4.09 -5.89 -21.54
C ALA A 214 -5.08 -6.63 -20.63
N PHE A 215 -6.18 -5.96 -20.30
CA PHE A 215 -7.55 -6.51 -20.26
C PHE A 215 -8.51 -5.37 -20.59
#